data_AF-A0A2V7WJR4-F1
#
_entry.id   AF-A0A2V7WJR4-F1
#
_cell.length_a   1.000
_cell.length_b   1.000
_cell.length_c   1.000
_cell.angle_alpha   90.00
_cell.angle_beta   90.00
_cell.angle_gamma   90.00
#
_symmetry.space_group_name_H-M   'P 1'
#
loop_
_entity.id
_entity.type
_entity.pdbx_description
1 polymer ?
#
loop_
_entity_poly.entity_id
_entity_poly.type
_entity_poly.pdbx_seq_one_letter_code
_entity_poly.pdbx_strand_id
1 'polypeptide(L)'
;MRNRVSGNRSNPGTKNRFLSTLFRHLPGAWIDPKENELISLYRLRYKMALEEQKVDTALIFLNKILELDPADIEAKFCKGDIYHRCLHDYPKAIDIYNKVLRLTTDQAGSALHRRARAAMAEIMEMLS
;
A
#
# COMPACT_ATOMS: atom_id res chain seq x y z
N MET A 1 -4.64 18.21 31.76
CA MET A 1 -3.31 18.14 31.12
C MET A 1 -3.41 17.24 29.91
N ARG A 2 -3.35 17.78 28.69
CA ARG A 2 -3.29 16.98 27.45
C ARG A 2 -2.05 17.42 26.68
N ASN A 3 -1.11 16.49 26.54
CA ASN A 3 0.12 16.64 25.77
C ASN A 3 -0.23 17.00 24.32
N ARG A 4 0.30 18.13 23.85
CA ARG A 4 0.34 18.47 22.43
C ARG A 4 1.34 17.53 21.78
N VAL A 5 0.86 16.57 21.00
CA VAL A 5 1.72 15.88 20.04
C VAL A 5 2.07 16.91 18.98
N SER A 6 3.32 17.34 19.02
CA SER A 6 4.00 18.11 18.00
C SER A 6 3.93 17.35 16.68
N GLY A 7 2.94 17.69 15.85
CA GLY A 7 2.92 17.33 14.44
C GLY A 7 4.17 17.90 13.82
N ASN A 8 5.11 17.00 13.51
CA ASN A 8 6.38 17.30 12.89
C ASN A 8 6.08 18.05 11.60
N ARG A 9 6.34 19.37 11.58
CA ARG A 9 6.29 20.17 10.36
C ARG A 9 7.43 19.67 9.50
N SER A 10 7.16 18.70 8.64
CA SER A 10 8.01 18.32 7.51
C SER A 10 8.08 19.55 6.61
N ASN A 11 9.04 20.41 6.95
CA ASN A 11 9.42 21.61 6.23
C ASN A 11 9.80 21.19 4.81
N PRO A 12 9.04 21.57 3.76
CA PRO A 12 9.47 21.30 2.40
C PRO A 12 10.51 22.37 2.04
N GLY A 13 11.71 22.17 2.59
CA GLY A 13 12.92 22.87 2.22
C GLY A 13 13.41 22.45 0.83
N THR A 14 12.53 22.43 -0.16
CA THR A 14 12.86 22.46 -1.59
C THR A 14 11.70 23.13 -2.30
N LYS A 15 11.71 24.47 -2.30
CA LYS A 15 10.77 25.31 -3.04
C LYS A 15 10.85 24.94 -4.53
N ASN A 16 9.97 24.05 -4.98
CA ASN A 16 9.68 23.90 -6.39
C ASN A 16 9.13 25.25 -6.86
N ARG A 17 9.86 25.93 -7.75
CA ARG A 17 9.56 27.30 -8.22
C ARG A 17 8.11 27.39 -8.70
N PHE A 18 7.63 26.31 -9.33
CA PHE A 18 6.24 26.14 -9.74
C PHE A 18 5.26 26.26 -8.57
N LEU A 19 5.43 25.46 -7.51
CA LEU A 19 4.54 25.49 -6.34
C LEU A 19 4.54 26.86 -5.67
N SER A 20 5.71 27.50 -5.53
CA SER A 20 5.79 28.84 -4.94
C SER A 20 5.03 29.91 -5.74
N THR A 21 5.06 29.82 -7.07
CA THR A 21 4.29 30.70 -7.96
C THR A 21 2.81 30.39 -7.88
N LEU A 22 2.46 29.10 -7.82
CA LEU A 22 1.08 28.62 -7.75
C LEU A 22 0.39 29.08 -6.46
N PHE A 23 1.06 28.97 -5.31
CA PHE A 23 0.55 29.46 -4.03
C PHE A 23 0.35 30.98 -3.99
N ARG A 24 1.16 31.74 -4.72
CA ARG A 24 1.03 33.20 -4.79
C ARG A 24 -0.22 33.65 -5.55
N HIS A 25 -0.52 32.97 -6.66
CA HIS A 25 -1.60 33.39 -7.56
C HIS A 25 -2.90 32.61 -7.37
N LEU A 26 -2.86 31.40 -6.81
CA LEU A 26 -4.03 30.55 -6.54
C LEU A 26 -3.91 29.88 -5.14
N PRO A 27 -4.15 30.63 -4.04
CA PRO A 27 -3.95 30.15 -2.67
C PRO A 27 -4.89 29.02 -2.19
N GLY A 28 -5.67 28.39 -3.07
CA GLY A 28 -6.45 27.18 -2.81
C GLY A 28 -6.27 26.05 -3.82
N ALA A 29 -5.38 26.21 -4.81
CA ALA A 29 -5.14 25.19 -5.84
C ALA A 29 -4.38 23.97 -5.33
N TRP A 30 -3.72 24.09 -4.19
CA TRP A 30 -3.06 22.99 -3.52
C TRP A 30 -3.67 22.83 -2.14
N ILE A 31 -4.32 21.69 -1.95
CA ILE A 31 -4.82 21.21 -0.67
C ILE A 31 -3.95 20.00 -0.35
N ASP A 32 -3.25 20.02 0.78
CA ASP A 32 -2.48 18.85 1.21
C ASP A 32 -3.46 17.71 1.50
N PRO A 33 -3.48 16.64 0.70
CA PRO A 33 -4.37 15.53 0.96
C PRO A 33 -3.97 14.89 2.29
N LYS A 34 -4.96 14.56 3.11
CA LYS A 34 -4.67 13.82 4.35
C LYS A 34 -4.05 12.48 3.99
N GLU A 35 -3.21 11.93 4.87
CA GLU A 35 -2.57 10.61 4.65
C GLU A 35 -3.59 9.53 4.25
N ASN A 36 -4.76 9.50 4.89
CA ASN A 36 -5.84 8.56 4.56
C ASN A 36 -6.42 8.78 3.15
N GLU A 37 -6.47 10.01 2.65
CA GLU A 37 -6.92 10.34 1.29
C GLU A 37 -5.89 9.87 0.27
N LEU A 38 -4.59 10.02 0.57
CA LEU A 38 -3.50 9.50 -0.27
C LEU A 38 -3.52 7.98 -0.36
N ILE A 39 -3.69 7.27 0.76
CA ILE A 39 -3.82 5.81 0.76
C ILE A 39 -5.00 5.38 -0.13
N SER A 40 -6.16 6.05 0.01
CA SER A 40 -7.36 5.75 -0.79
C SER A 40 -7.12 5.98 -2.29
N LEU A 41 -6.43 7.07 -2.65
CA LEU A 41 -6.05 7.36 -4.02
C LEU A 41 -5.09 6.30 -4.59
N TYR A 42 -4.07 5.90 -3.83
CA TYR A 42 -3.14 4.86 -4.27
C TYR A 42 -3.82 3.49 -4.39
N ARG A 43 -4.82 3.20 -3.54
CA ARG A 43 -5.67 2.02 -3.68
C ARG A 43 -6.41 1.99 -5.01
N LEU A 44 -7.00 3.11 -5.42
CA LEU A 44 -7.65 3.22 -6.73
C LEU A 44 -6.63 3.02 -7.86
N ARG A 45 -5.48 3.69 -7.79
CA ARG A 45 -4.47 3.67 -8.85
C ARG A 45 -3.83 2.29 -9.07
N TYR A 46 -3.53 1.54 -8.01
CA TYR A 46 -2.98 0.19 -8.22
C TYR A 46 -4.02 -0.75 -8.82
N LYS A 47 -5.31 -0.63 -8.45
CA LYS A 47 -6.39 -1.43 -9.04
C LYS A 47 -6.54 -1.15 -10.53
N MET A 48 -6.59 0.13 -10.92
CA MET A 48 -6.61 0.53 -12.33
C MET A 48 -5.36 0.02 -13.07
N ALA A 49 -4.19 0.09 -12.45
CA ALA A 49 -2.96 -0.44 -13.04
C ALA A 49 -3.04 -1.96 -13.28
N LEU A 50 -3.67 -2.73 -12.38
CA LEU A 50 -3.89 -4.16 -12.58
C LEU A 50 -4.91 -4.45 -13.70
N GLU A 51 -5.98 -3.64 -13.81
CA GLU A 51 -6.95 -3.72 -14.92
C GLU A 51 -6.26 -3.47 -16.27
N GLU A 52 -5.30 -2.54 -16.30
CA GLU A 52 -4.45 -2.26 -17.47
C GLU A 52 -3.28 -3.25 -17.64
N GLN A 53 -3.19 -4.29 -16.82
CA GLN A 53 -2.09 -5.28 -16.79
C GLN A 53 -0.69 -4.66 -16.56
N LYS A 54 -0.61 -3.44 -16.03
CA LYS A 54 0.63 -2.74 -15.68
C LYS A 54 1.09 -3.15 -14.28
N VAL A 55 1.61 -4.37 -14.18
CA VAL A 55 1.98 -5.00 -12.90
C VAL A 55 3.03 -4.19 -12.12
N ASP A 56 4.06 -3.67 -12.79
CA ASP A 56 5.09 -2.86 -12.14
C ASP A 56 4.52 -1.58 -11.52
N THR A 57 3.62 -0.91 -12.25
CA THR A 57 2.93 0.29 -11.78
C THR A 57 2.03 -0.01 -10.58
N ALA A 58 1.35 -1.16 -10.57
CA ALA A 58 0.56 -1.59 -9.42
C ALA A 58 1.44 -1.78 -8.17
N LEU A 59 2.62 -2.41 -8.33
CA LEU A 59 3.57 -2.58 -7.24
C LEU A 59 4.12 -1.24 -6.71
N ILE A 60 4.35 -0.26 -7.58
CA ILE A 60 4.76 1.09 -7.17
C ILE A 60 3.71 1.72 -6.25
N PHE A 61 2.44 1.68 -6.63
CA PHE A 61 1.38 2.28 -5.81
C PHE A 61 1.14 1.51 -4.50
N LEU A 62 1.27 0.18 -4.50
CA LEU A 62 1.24 -0.58 -3.25
C LEU A 62 2.42 -0.24 -2.33
N ASN A 63 3.61 -0.02 -2.88
CA ASN A 63 4.75 0.46 -2.08
C ASN A 63 4.48 1.85 -1.50
N LYS A 64 3.85 2.75 -2.25
CA LYS A 64 3.45 4.07 -1.75
C LYS A 64 2.46 3.98 -0.59
N ILE A 65 1.53 3.03 -0.61
CA ILE A 65 0.65 2.76 0.54
C ILE A 65 1.49 2.32 1.75
N LEU A 66 2.43 1.39 1.55
CA LEU A 66 3.27 0.86 2.64
C LEU A 66 4.31 1.86 3.17
N GLU A 67 4.68 2.87 2.39
CA GLU A 67 5.49 4.00 2.87
C GLU A 67 4.70 4.91 3.81
N LEU A 68 3.40 5.09 3.56
CA LEU A 68 2.50 5.89 4.40
C LEU A 68 2.01 5.11 5.63
N ASP A 69 1.60 3.86 5.44
CA ASP A 69 1.20 2.94 6.49
C ASP A 69 1.94 1.60 6.35
N PRO A 70 3.09 1.44 7.03
CA PRO A 70 3.83 0.18 7.06
C PRO A 70 3.06 -0.98 7.71
N ALA A 71 2.00 -0.72 8.47
CA ALA A 71 1.17 -1.72 9.12
C ALA A 71 0.00 -2.19 8.24
N ASP A 72 -0.22 -1.59 7.06
CA ASP A 72 -1.31 -1.91 6.14
C ASP A 72 -1.22 -3.37 5.65
N ILE A 73 -1.99 -4.25 6.30
CA ILE A 73 -2.00 -5.68 6.03
C ILE A 73 -2.61 -5.97 4.67
N GLU A 74 -3.60 -5.19 4.24
CA GLU A 74 -4.26 -5.37 2.95
C GLU A 74 -3.28 -5.06 1.80
N ALA A 75 -2.52 -3.98 1.89
CA ALA A 75 -1.50 -3.65 0.88
C ALA A 75 -0.39 -4.72 0.81
N LYS A 76 0.05 -5.27 1.95
CA LYS A 76 0.99 -6.40 1.99
C LYS A 76 0.40 -7.64 1.31
N PHE A 77 -0.85 -7.98 1.63
CA PHE A 77 -1.54 -9.10 1.03
C PHE A 77 -1.69 -8.95 -0.49
N CYS A 78 -2.11 -7.76 -0.97
CA CYS A 78 -2.22 -7.48 -2.40
C CYS A 78 -0.89 -7.59 -3.13
N LYS A 79 0.24 -7.21 -2.51
CA LYS A 79 1.57 -7.48 -3.09
C LYS A 79 1.82 -8.98 -3.24
N GLY A 80 1.46 -9.78 -2.24
CA GLY A 80 1.54 -11.24 -2.31
C GLY A 80 0.72 -11.81 -3.47
N ASP A 81 -0.53 -11.34 -3.62
CA ASP A 81 -1.42 -11.72 -4.73
C ASP A 81 -0.83 -11.38 -6.10
N ILE A 82 -0.14 -10.24 -6.24
CA ILE A 82 0.53 -9.88 -7.49
C ILE A 82 1.69 -10.84 -7.78
N TYR A 83 2.55 -11.12 -6.80
CA TYR A 83 3.64 -12.08 -6.99
C TYR A 83 3.13 -13.48 -7.30
N HIS A 84 2.03 -13.89 -6.68
CA HIS A 84 1.38 -15.18 -6.92
C HIS A 84 0.73 -15.26 -8.32
N ARG A 85 -0.21 -14.37 -8.61
CA ARG A 85 -1.15 -14.51 -9.73
C ARG A 85 -0.70 -13.81 -11.01
N CYS A 86 0.11 -12.76 -10.91
CA CYS A 86 0.54 -11.98 -12.07
C CYS A 86 1.98 -12.28 -12.49
N LEU A 87 2.88 -12.47 -11.52
CA LEU A 87 4.31 -12.70 -11.78
C LEU A 87 4.72 -14.17 -11.66
N HIS A 88 3.85 -15.02 -11.08
CA HIS A 88 4.14 -16.43 -10.79
C HIS A 88 5.45 -16.64 -10.00
N ASP A 89 5.86 -15.64 -9.22
CA ASP A 89 6.99 -15.72 -8.28
C ASP A 89 6.48 -16.29 -6.96
N TYR A 90 6.23 -17.59 -6.97
CA TYR A 90 5.69 -18.34 -5.83
C TYR A 90 6.55 -18.24 -4.56
N PRO A 91 7.90 -18.33 -4.62
CA PRO A 91 8.74 -18.18 -3.42
C PRO A 91 8.52 -16.83 -2.73
N LYS A 92 8.46 -15.75 -3.51
CA LYS A 92 8.26 -14.41 -2.98
C LYS A 92 6.84 -14.18 -2.49
N ALA A 93 5.85 -14.74 -3.18
CA ALA A 93 4.47 -14.71 -2.72
C ALA A 93 4.31 -15.41 -1.36
N ILE A 94 4.90 -16.59 -1.18
CA ILE A 94 4.90 -17.35 0.07
C ILE A 94 5.54 -16.54 1.21
N ASP A 95 6.70 -15.92 0.99
CA ASP A 95 7.35 -15.07 2.00
C ASP A 95 6.43 -13.92 2.45
N ILE A 96 5.75 -13.28 1.50
CA ILE A 96 4.82 -12.19 1.79
C ILE A 96 3.58 -12.69 2.55
N TYR A 97 2.95 -13.78 2.10
CA TYR A 97 1.80 -14.35 2.79
C TYR A 97 2.13 -14.81 4.22
N ASN A 98 3.31 -15.40 4.44
CA ASN A 98 3.80 -15.72 5.77
C ASN A 98 3.89 -14.48 6.67
N LYS A 99 4.37 -13.35 6.14
CA LYS A 99 4.40 -12.08 6.88
C LYS A 99 2.99 -11.60 7.21
N VAL A 100 2.04 -11.70 6.28
CA VAL A 100 0.61 -11.38 6.53
C VAL A 100 0.02 -12.27 7.62
N LEU A 101 0.29 -13.58 7.59
CA LEU A 101 -0.18 -14.55 8.59
C LEU A 101 0.42 -14.29 9.98
N ARG A 102 1.69 -13.85 10.07
CA ARG A 102 2.30 -13.47 11.36
C ARG A 102 1.69 -12.23 11.98
N LEU A 103 1.21 -11.30 11.14
CA LEU A 103 0.58 -10.04 11.59
C LEU A 103 -0.91 -10.21 11.90
N THR A 104 -1.52 -11.30 11.46
CA THR A 104 -2.95 -11.58 11.67
C THR A 104 -3.10 -12.80 12.58
N THR A 105 -3.61 -12.63 13.79
CA THR A 105 -3.90 -13.78 14.67
C THR A 105 -5.19 -14.48 14.24
N ASP A 106 -5.23 -15.81 14.33
CA ASP A 106 -6.40 -16.66 13.97
C ASP A 106 -7.68 -16.26 14.74
N GLN A 107 -7.54 -15.75 15.97
CA GLN A 107 -8.64 -15.23 16.80
C GLN A 107 -9.14 -13.84 16.39
N ALA A 108 -8.31 -13.06 15.68
CA ALA A 108 -8.67 -11.72 15.18
C ALA A 108 -9.25 -11.74 13.76
N GLY A 109 -9.69 -12.91 13.27
CA GLY A 109 -10.75 -13.06 12.27
C GLY A 109 -10.64 -12.23 10.99
N SER A 110 -9.45 -11.76 10.61
CA SER A 110 -9.32 -10.92 9.43
C SER A 110 -9.51 -11.81 8.21
N ALA A 111 -10.44 -11.44 7.32
CA ALA A 111 -10.68 -12.16 6.06
C ALA A 111 -9.37 -12.39 5.27
N LEU A 112 -8.37 -11.51 5.45
CA LEU A 112 -7.03 -11.63 4.87
C LEU A 112 -6.24 -12.82 5.42
N HIS A 113 -6.39 -13.20 6.70
CA HIS A 113 -5.71 -14.38 7.25
C HIS A 113 -6.15 -15.66 6.52
N ARG A 114 -7.47 -15.85 6.37
CA ARG A 114 -8.03 -16.99 5.65
C ARG A 114 -7.62 -16.98 4.18
N ARG A 115 -7.66 -15.81 3.53
CA ARG A 115 -7.23 -15.66 2.13
C ARG A 115 -5.75 -15.94 1.93
N ALA A 116 -4.87 -15.49 2.83
CA ALA A 116 -3.44 -15.77 2.77
C ALA A 116 -3.14 -17.28 2.95
N ARG A 117 -3.83 -17.93 3.89
CA ARG A 117 -3.71 -19.38 4.08
C ARG A 117 -4.18 -20.16 2.85
N ALA A 118 -5.32 -19.77 2.27
CA ALA A 118 -5.85 -20.38 1.04
C ALA A 118 -4.90 -20.18 -0.14
N ALA A 119 -4.39 -18.96 -0.35
CA ALA A 119 -3.44 -18.67 -1.43
C ALA A 119 -2.15 -19.48 -1.29
N MET A 120 -1.64 -19.70 -0.07
CA MET A 120 -0.50 -20.57 0.14
C MET A 120 -0.81 -22.04 -0.15
N ALA A 121 -2.00 -22.52 0.21
CA ALA A 121 -2.43 -23.87 -0.11
C ALA A 121 -2.55 -24.07 -1.64
N GLU A 122 -3.16 -23.12 -2.35
CA GLU A 122 -3.21 -23.11 -3.83
C GLU A 122 -1.80 -23.22 -4.44
N ILE A 123 -0.84 -22.44 -3.94
CA ILE A 123 0.55 -22.51 -4.43
C ILE A 123 1.17 -23.89 -4.15
N MET A 124 0.93 -24.47 -2.97
CA MET A 124 1.46 -25.80 -2.64
C MET A 124 0.87 -26.90 -3.54
N GLU A 125 -0.43 -26.83 -3.84
CA GLU A 125 -1.10 -27.75 -4.78
C GLU A 125 -0.59 -27.59 -6.22
N MET A 126 -0.24 -26.38 -6.66
CA MET A 126 0.35 -26.17 -7.99
C MET A 126 1.78 -26.71 -8.10
N LEU A 127 2.49 -26.84 -6.99
CA LEU A 127 3.90 -27.26 -6.94
C LEU A 127 4.08 -28.75 -6.56
N SER A 128 3.00 -29.45 -6.17
CA SER A 128 2.97 -30.89 -5.88
C SER A 128 2.81 -31.72 -7.16
#